data_AF-A0A3D3NG66-F1
#
_entry.id   AF-A0A3D3NG66-F1
#
_cell.length_a   1.000
_cell.length_b   1.000
_cell.length_c   1.000
_cell.angle_alpha   90.00
_cell.angle_beta   90.00
_cell.angle_gamma   90.00
#
_symmetry.space_group_name_H-M   'P 1'
#
loop_
_entity.id
_entity.type
_entity.pdbx_description
1 polymer ?
#
loop_
_entity_poly.entity_id
_entity_poly.type
_entity_poly.pdbx_seq_one_letter_code
_entity_poly.pdbx_strand_id
1 'polypeptide(L)'
;MNIARKLPGYLQQLNTWLRGGAWRRSAAGQESPLRAELFSADQMEQHGRVLAASHRLAAGRAPDQLLERLAANESALFEVSRQLTAAVTESQRMTPAAEWLLDNFYLVEEQIRTAKRHLPRGYSRELPRLAFGPSAGRPRVYDIALETVAHGDGRFDTESLGRFVAAYQTVTALKLGELWAIPIMLRLAVIENLRRVGLRIAAGRAERNLATMWADRMMDTAARDPKTLILVIADMARSAPPLLSAFVAELARRLQGRGPALALPLTWIEQQLSESGLTIEQLVQSENQQQAADQVSISNSIGSLRVLGATDWREFVESISVVEQTLLADPDGVYGRMDFATRDRYRHATEEIAKRYRLAEPEVARKAVELAHAGAAIDAAGARPDGRARHVGHYLIDRGLPQLEAALDVRVSGFRALLRAAAQFPLLIYLGAIVLISVIL
;
A
#
# COMPACT_ATOMS: atom_id res chain seq x y z
N MET A 1 -26.27 -4.74 -47.45
CA MET A 1 -27.23 -5.70 -46.86
C MET A 1 -26.47 -6.41 -45.73
N ASN A 2 -26.63 -6.20 -44.42
CA ASN A 2 -27.78 -5.91 -43.57
C ASN A 2 -27.26 -5.31 -42.22
N ILE A 3 -26.76 -4.06 -42.23
CA ILE A 3 -26.19 -3.37 -41.04
C ILE A 3 -27.32 -2.74 -40.17
N ALA A 4 -28.51 -2.57 -40.72
CA ALA A 4 -29.64 -1.88 -40.07
C ALA A 4 -30.40 -2.71 -39.02
N ARG A 5 -30.07 -3.99 -38.77
CA ARG A 5 -30.80 -4.86 -37.82
C ARG A 5 -30.10 -5.15 -36.50
N LYS A 6 -28.84 -4.72 -36.28
CA LYS A 6 -28.10 -4.97 -35.01
C LYS A 6 -28.03 -3.76 -34.06
N LEU A 7 -28.41 -2.57 -34.51
CA LEU A 7 -28.38 -1.32 -33.71
C LEU A 7 -29.34 -1.28 -32.49
N PRO A 8 -30.54 -1.89 -32.50
CA PRO A 8 -31.44 -1.82 -31.33
C PRO A 8 -30.92 -2.60 -30.11
N GLY A 9 -30.23 -3.73 -30.33
CA GLY A 9 -29.71 -4.58 -29.25
C GLY A 9 -28.50 -3.99 -28.54
N TYR A 10 -27.63 -3.28 -29.26
CA TYR A 10 -26.45 -2.62 -28.69
C TYR A 10 -26.84 -1.42 -27.81
N LEU A 11 -27.86 -0.66 -28.24
CA LEU A 11 -28.41 0.46 -27.46
C LEU A 11 -29.23 -0.02 -26.25
N GLN A 12 -29.90 -1.17 -26.34
CA GLN A 12 -30.56 -1.79 -25.18
C GLN A 12 -29.57 -2.35 -24.16
N GLN A 13 -28.46 -2.98 -24.59
CA GLN A 13 -27.40 -3.45 -23.69
C GLN A 13 -26.65 -2.29 -23.02
N LEU A 14 -26.38 -1.19 -23.72
CA LEU A 14 -25.82 0.04 -23.13
C LEU A 14 -26.79 0.69 -22.14
N ASN A 15 -28.10 0.71 -22.45
CA ASN A 15 -29.11 1.31 -21.58
C ASN A 15 -29.42 0.44 -20.36
N THR A 16 -29.32 -0.91 -20.44
CA THR A 16 -29.38 -1.78 -19.25
C THR A 16 -28.10 -1.72 -18.43
N TRP A 17 -26.93 -1.52 -19.05
CA TRP A 17 -25.66 -1.31 -18.36
C TRP A 17 -25.61 0.06 -17.65
N LEU A 18 -26.21 1.11 -18.24
CA LEU A 18 -26.37 2.44 -17.65
C LEU A 18 -27.52 2.53 -16.61
N ARG A 19 -28.56 1.68 -16.72
CA ARG A 19 -29.65 1.55 -15.72
C ARG A 19 -29.31 0.59 -14.58
N GLY A 20 -28.30 -0.25 -14.73
CA GLY A 20 -27.70 -0.99 -13.62
C GLY A 20 -27.07 0.01 -12.66
N GLY A 21 -27.77 0.33 -11.58
CA GLY A 21 -27.36 1.31 -10.55
C GLY A 21 -26.07 0.98 -9.78
N ALA A 22 -25.14 0.23 -10.38
CA ALA A 22 -23.77 -0.01 -9.92
C ALA A 22 -22.83 1.16 -10.26
N TRP A 23 -22.95 1.80 -11.44
CA TRP A 23 -22.06 2.90 -11.83
C TRP A 23 -22.45 4.27 -11.23
N ARG A 24 -23.75 4.59 -11.12
CA ARG A 24 -24.20 5.83 -10.43
C ARG A 24 -23.86 5.84 -8.93
N ARG A 25 -23.76 4.66 -8.30
CA ARG A 25 -23.23 4.53 -6.93
C ARG A 25 -21.70 4.62 -6.85
N SER A 26 -21.00 4.34 -7.96
CA SER A 26 -19.54 4.41 -8.03
C SER A 26 -19.04 5.85 -8.26
N ALA A 27 -19.75 6.67 -9.04
CA ALA A 27 -19.39 8.08 -9.26
C ALA A 27 -19.49 8.95 -7.99
N ALA A 28 -20.41 8.63 -7.07
CA ALA A 28 -20.56 9.31 -5.78
C ALA A 28 -19.59 8.80 -4.68
N GLY A 29 -18.77 7.79 -4.99
CA GLY A 29 -17.83 7.16 -4.06
C GLY A 29 -16.45 6.86 -4.69
N GLN A 30 -16.10 7.54 -5.79
CA GLN A 30 -14.81 7.37 -6.45
C GLN A 30 -13.72 7.91 -5.53
N GLU A 31 -13.07 7.00 -4.81
CA GLU A 31 -11.87 7.31 -4.05
C GLU A 31 -10.83 7.94 -4.99
N SER A 32 -10.55 9.22 -4.79
CA SER A 32 -9.53 9.92 -5.54
C SER A 32 -8.18 9.22 -5.37
N PRO A 33 -7.33 9.21 -6.40
CA PRO A 33 -5.96 8.70 -6.29
C PRO A 33 -5.22 9.27 -5.10
N LEU A 34 -4.31 8.47 -4.56
CA LEU A 34 -3.53 8.84 -3.37
C LEU A 34 -2.56 9.94 -3.79
N ARG A 35 -3.02 11.18 -3.66
CA ARG A 35 -2.29 12.39 -4.00
C ARG A 35 -2.47 13.38 -2.85
N ALA A 36 -1.34 13.76 -2.27
CA ALA A 36 -1.24 14.85 -1.33
C ALA A 36 -0.19 15.85 -1.83
N GLU A 37 0.08 16.89 -1.03
CA GLU A 37 1.19 17.79 -1.30
C GLU A 37 2.51 17.01 -1.42
N LEU A 38 3.29 17.26 -2.47
CA LEU A 38 4.55 16.57 -2.68
C LEU A 38 5.57 17.01 -1.64
N PHE A 39 6.17 16.06 -0.94
CA PHE A 39 7.17 16.34 0.08
C PHE A 39 8.59 15.97 -0.39
N SER A 40 9.54 16.86 -0.10
CA SER A 40 10.97 16.54 -0.12
C SER A 40 11.32 15.54 0.99
N ALA A 41 12.53 14.99 0.97
CA ALA A 41 13.01 14.09 2.02
C ALA A 41 12.93 14.73 3.42
N ASP A 42 13.26 16.02 3.53
CA ASP A 42 13.21 16.77 4.80
C ASP A 42 11.77 17.04 5.25
N GLN A 43 10.86 17.36 4.31
CA GLN A 43 9.44 17.50 4.62
C GLN A 43 8.82 16.16 5.05
N MET A 44 9.23 15.07 4.41
CA MET A 44 8.79 13.73 4.79
C MET A 44 9.29 13.35 6.18
N GLU A 45 10.54 13.68 6.52
CA GLU A 45 11.07 13.51 7.88
C GLU A 45 10.22 14.24 8.92
N GLN A 46 9.88 15.51 8.66
CA GLN A 46 9.03 16.28 9.56
C GLN A 46 7.62 15.70 9.66
N HIS A 47 7.05 15.25 8.54
CA HIS A 47 5.77 14.56 8.49
C HIS A 47 5.78 13.30 9.36
N GLY A 48 6.88 12.54 9.36
CA GLY A 48 7.05 11.36 10.20
C GLY A 48 6.84 11.63 11.69
N ARG A 49 7.38 12.75 12.19
CA ARG A 49 7.20 13.16 13.58
C ARG A 49 5.75 13.55 13.87
N VAL A 50 5.14 14.31 12.98
CA VAL A 50 3.75 14.77 13.10
C VAL A 50 2.78 13.58 13.09
N LEU A 51 2.97 12.66 12.15
CA LEU A 51 2.17 11.45 12.02
C LEU A 51 2.32 10.53 13.24
N ALA A 52 3.54 10.33 13.73
CA ALA A 52 3.77 9.54 14.93
C ALA A 52 3.06 10.14 16.16
N ALA A 53 3.06 11.47 16.30
CA ALA A 53 2.38 12.16 17.39
C ALA A 53 0.85 12.03 17.32
N SER A 54 0.27 11.97 16.11
CA SER A 54 -1.17 11.83 15.89
C SER A 54 -1.67 10.39 16.04
N HIS A 55 -0.82 9.40 15.75
CA HIS A 55 -1.18 7.99 15.85
C HIS A 55 -1.57 7.59 17.29
N ARG A 56 -2.74 6.95 17.39
CA ARG A 56 -3.26 6.36 18.64
C ARG A 56 -3.67 4.93 18.37
N LEU A 57 -3.17 4.01 19.18
CA LEU A 57 -3.36 2.58 18.95
C LEU A 57 -4.69 2.09 19.56
N ALA A 58 -5.40 1.26 18.80
CA ALA A 58 -6.59 0.58 19.28
C ALA A 58 -6.23 -0.56 20.23
N ALA A 59 -7.08 -0.81 21.21
CA ALA A 59 -7.00 -2.00 22.05
C ALA A 59 -7.74 -3.17 21.38
N GLY A 60 -7.16 -4.37 21.44
CA GLY A 60 -7.82 -5.61 21.04
C GLY A 60 -7.55 -6.08 19.60
N ARG A 61 -8.26 -7.13 19.19
CA ARG A 61 -8.12 -7.76 17.86
C ARG A 61 -9.25 -7.29 16.95
N ALA A 62 -8.91 -6.95 15.70
CA ALA A 62 -9.86 -6.59 14.65
C ALA A 62 -9.77 -7.59 13.48
N PRO A 63 -10.82 -7.69 12.64
CA PRO A 63 -10.77 -8.49 11.42
C PRO A 63 -9.70 -7.96 10.45
N ASP A 64 -9.14 -8.86 9.65
CA ASP A 64 -8.22 -8.50 8.58
C ASP A 64 -9.00 -7.99 7.37
N GLN A 65 -8.89 -6.70 7.08
CA GLN A 65 -9.52 -6.05 5.93
C GLN A 65 -8.58 -5.92 4.72
N LEU A 66 -7.28 -6.15 4.90
CA LEU A 66 -6.28 -5.88 3.86
C LEU A 66 -6.35 -6.92 2.73
N LEU A 67 -6.61 -8.19 3.07
CA LEU A 67 -6.77 -9.25 2.06
C LEU A 67 -8.04 -9.07 1.23
N GLU A 68 -9.16 -8.72 1.86
CA GLU A 68 -10.41 -8.42 1.16
C GLU A 68 -10.22 -7.21 0.24
N ARG A 69 -9.54 -6.17 0.74
CA ARG A 69 -9.22 -5.00 -0.07
C ARG A 69 -8.29 -5.32 -1.23
N LEU A 70 -7.26 -6.13 -1.02
CA LEU A 70 -6.36 -6.57 -2.09
C LEU A 70 -7.12 -7.36 -3.18
N ALA A 71 -8.07 -8.21 -2.81
CA ALA A 71 -8.90 -8.94 -3.78
C ALA A 71 -9.84 -8.00 -4.57
N ALA A 72 -10.41 -6.99 -3.92
CA ALA A 72 -11.17 -5.94 -4.60
C ALA A 72 -10.29 -5.12 -5.55
N ASN A 73 -9.05 -4.82 -5.13
CA ASN A 73 -8.09 -4.07 -5.94
C ASN A 73 -7.67 -4.86 -7.18
N GLU A 74 -7.37 -6.14 -7.03
CA GLU A 74 -7.10 -7.05 -8.13
C GLU A 74 -8.27 -7.09 -9.12
N SER A 75 -9.48 -7.36 -8.65
CA SER A 75 -10.67 -7.46 -9.50
C SER A 75 -10.90 -6.19 -10.32
N ALA A 76 -10.76 -5.01 -9.69
CA ALA A 76 -10.90 -3.73 -10.36
C ALA A 76 -9.80 -3.47 -11.39
N LEU A 77 -8.54 -3.81 -11.08
CA LEU A 77 -7.41 -3.65 -12.00
C LEU A 77 -7.52 -4.58 -13.23
N PHE A 78 -7.95 -5.82 -13.03
CA PHE A 78 -8.21 -6.75 -14.13
C PHE A 78 -9.34 -6.26 -15.03
N GLU A 79 -10.41 -5.71 -14.45
CA GLU A 79 -11.50 -5.13 -15.24
C GLU A 79 -11.04 -3.93 -16.07
N VAL A 80 -10.24 -3.02 -15.47
CA VAL A 80 -9.64 -1.89 -16.19
C VAL A 80 -8.76 -2.39 -17.33
N SER A 81 -7.87 -3.36 -17.08
CA SER A 81 -7.00 -3.93 -18.11
C SER A 81 -7.80 -4.52 -19.26
N ARG A 82 -8.83 -5.32 -18.97
CA ARG A 82 -9.73 -5.90 -19.98
C ARG A 82 -10.39 -4.83 -20.86
N GLN A 83 -10.88 -3.75 -20.26
CA GLN A 83 -11.48 -2.63 -21.00
C GLN A 83 -10.46 -1.92 -21.89
N LEU A 84 -9.23 -1.74 -21.42
CA LEU A 84 -8.14 -1.13 -22.19
C LEU A 84 -7.69 -2.04 -23.35
N THR A 85 -7.62 -3.35 -23.16
CA THR A 85 -7.27 -4.31 -24.23
C THR A 85 -8.32 -4.33 -25.34
N ALA A 86 -9.61 -4.36 -24.99
CA ALA A 86 -10.69 -4.33 -25.98
C ALA A 86 -10.61 -3.07 -26.86
N ALA A 87 -10.29 -1.94 -26.25
CA ALA A 87 -10.09 -0.66 -26.91
C ALA A 87 -8.95 -0.64 -27.95
N VAL A 88 -7.83 -1.32 -27.68
CA VAL A 88 -6.72 -1.47 -28.64
C VAL A 88 -7.19 -2.22 -29.89
N THR A 89 -8.03 -3.24 -29.71
CA THR A 89 -8.55 -4.06 -30.81
C THR A 89 -9.50 -3.27 -31.72
N GLU A 90 -10.17 -2.25 -31.17
CA GLU A 90 -11.06 -1.35 -31.89
C GLU A 90 -10.32 -0.15 -32.54
N SER A 91 -8.97 -0.14 -32.54
CA SER A 91 -8.13 0.94 -33.08
C SER A 91 -8.47 2.34 -32.52
N GLN A 92 -9.01 2.39 -31.30
CA GLN A 92 -9.35 3.64 -30.64
C GLN A 92 -8.11 4.27 -30.01
N ARG A 93 -7.96 5.59 -30.08
CA ARG A 93 -6.87 6.31 -29.40
C ARG A 93 -6.87 6.00 -27.91
N MET A 94 -5.68 5.75 -27.37
CA MET A 94 -5.44 5.61 -25.95
C MET A 94 -4.78 6.88 -25.41
N THR A 95 -5.01 7.16 -24.13
CA THR A 95 -4.24 8.17 -23.41
C THR A 95 -2.90 7.56 -23.00
N PRO A 96 -1.81 8.34 -22.91
CA PRO A 96 -0.49 7.82 -22.52
C PRO A 96 -0.51 7.03 -21.20
N ALA A 97 -1.30 7.46 -20.21
CA ALA A 97 -1.46 6.77 -18.95
C ALA A 97 -2.09 5.35 -19.10
N ALA A 98 -3.00 5.19 -20.05
CA ALA A 98 -3.67 3.92 -20.32
C ALA A 98 -2.75 2.94 -21.05
N GLU A 99 -1.96 3.44 -22.00
CA GLU A 99 -0.94 2.66 -22.70
C GLU A 99 0.09 2.14 -21.69
N TRP A 100 0.62 3.04 -20.86
CA TRP A 100 1.60 2.67 -19.85
C TRP A 100 1.08 1.63 -18.85
N LEU A 101 -0.18 1.75 -18.40
CA LEU A 101 -0.78 0.76 -17.51
C LEU A 101 -0.86 -0.62 -18.17
N LEU A 102 -1.28 -0.66 -19.43
CA LEU A 102 -1.46 -1.91 -20.18
C LEU A 102 -0.11 -2.59 -20.45
N ASP A 103 0.88 -1.81 -20.91
CA ASP A 103 2.23 -2.31 -21.21
C ASP A 103 2.92 -2.90 -19.97
N ASN A 104 2.61 -2.38 -18.79
CA ASN A 104 3.22 -2.80 -17.52
C ASN A 104 2.29 -3.68 -16.67
N PHE A 105 1.14 -4.13 -17.20
CA PHE A 105 0.14 -4.83 -16.39
C PHE A 105 0.66 -6.16 -15.81
N TYR A 106 1.55 -6.86 -16.53
CA TYR A 106 2.18 -8.09 -16.06
C TYR A 106 2.92 -7.89 -14.72
N LEU A 107 3.56 -6.73 -14.52
CA LEU A 107 4.25 -6.41 -13.27
C LEU A 107 3.25 -6.25 -12.13
N VAL A 108 2.11 -5.60 -12.40
CA VAL A 108 1.04 -5.42 -11.42
C VAL A 108 0.50 -6.78 -10.96
N GLU A 109 0.26 -7.70 -11.90
CA GLU A 109 -0.18 -9.06 -11.57
C GLU A 109 0.85 -9.82 -10.72
N GLU A 110 2.13 -9.72 -11.06
CA GLU A 110 3.21 -10.35 -10.30
C GLU A 110 3.26 -9.80 -8.86
N GLN A 111 3.13 -8.49 -8.69
CA GLN A 111 3.11 -7.86 -7.37
C GLN A 111 1.87 -8.24 -6.57
N ILE A 112 0.69 -8.38 -7.19
CA ILE A 112 -0.52 -8.88 -6.51
C ILE A 112 -0.31 -10.32 -6.03
N ARG A 113 0.24 -11.19 -6.87
CA ARG A 113 0.56 -12.58 -6.50
C ARG A 113 1.55 -12.64 -5.35
N THR A 114 2.60 -11.82 -5.41
CA THR A 114 3.61 -11.68 -4.35
C THR A 114 2.98 -11.18 -3.06
N ALA A 115 2.11 -10.18 -3.12
CA ALA A 115 1.41 -9.64 -1.96
C ALA A 115 0.55 -10.71 -1.26
N LYS A 116 -0.21 -11.50 -2.03
CA LYS A 116 -1.01 -12.61 -1.49
C LYS A 116 -0.17 -13.70 -0.82
N ARG A 117 1.01 -14.00 -1.36
CA ARG A 117 1.93 -15.00 -0.78
C ARG A 117 2.53 -14.54 0.54
N HIS A 118 2.96 -13.27 0.61
CA HIS A 118 3.62 -12.71 1.79
C HIS A 118 2.68 -12.14 2.85
N LEU A 119 1.38 -12.09 2.59
CA LEU A 119 0.36 -11.69 3.56
C LEU A 119 -0.50 -12.90 3.98
N PRO A 120 0.03 -13.86 4.76
CA PRO A 120 -0.75 -15.00 5.21
C PRO A 120 -1.90 -14.55 6.13
N ARG A 121 -2.99 -15.32 6.13
CA ARG A 121 -4.17 -15.05 6.96
C ARG A 121 -3.75 -14.91 8.42
N GLY A 122 -3.97 -13.73 8.99
CA GLY A 122 -3.67 -13.47 10.40
C GLY A 122 -2.40 -12.66 10.65
N TYR A 123 -1.49 -12.51 9.68
CA TYR A 123 -0.28 -11.68 9.84
C TYR A 123 -0.63 -10.24 10.27
N SER A 124 -1.61 -9.63 9.59
CA SER A 124 -2.09 -8.29 9.93
C SER A 124 -2.85 -8.20 11.26
N ARG A 125 -3.26 -9.34 11.86
CA ARG A 125 -4.00 -9.37 13.13
C ARG A 125 -3.08 -9.17 14.34
N GLU A 126 -1.78 -9.45 14.18
CA GLU A 126 -0.79 -9.24 15.24
C GLU A 126 -0.20 -7.83 15.25
N LEU A 127 -0.34 -7.10 14.14
CA LEU A 127 0.19 -5.75 14.01
C LEU A 127 -0.66 -4.72 14.81
N PRO A 128 -0.01 -3.74 15.47
CA PRO A 128 -0.69 -2.60 16.09
C PRO A 128 -1.57 -1.82 15.11
N ARG A 129 -2.79 -1.50 15.52
CA ARG A 129 -3.82 -0.86 14.69
C ARG A 129 -4.15 0.53 15.17
N LEU A 130 -4.58 1.40 14.26
CA LEU A 130 -5.03 2.74 14.59
C LEU A 130 -6.45 2.73 15.16
N ALA A 131 -6.68 3.54 16.19
CA ALA A 131 -7.99 3.72 16.83
C ALA A 131 -8.89 4.70 16.08
N PHE A 132 -8.28 5.72 15.45
CA PHE A 132 -8.98 6.86 14.85
C PHE A 132 -8.38 7.21 13.49
N GLY A 133 -9.05 8.12 12.77
CA GLY A 133 -8.60 8.64 11.48
C GLY A 133 -9.04 7.81 10.27
N PRO A 134 -8.61 8.19 9.06
CA PRO A 134 -8.99 7.52 7.81
C PRO A 134 -8.62 6.03 7.76
N SER A 135 -7.56 5.65 8.49
CA SER A 135 -7.07 4.27 8.60
C SER A 135 -7.48 3.58 9.90
N ALA A 136 -8.53 4.05 10.58
CA ALA A 136 -9.06 3.40 11.78
C ALA A 136 -9.34 1.91 11.54
N GLY A 137 -8.88 1.06 12.47
CA GLY A 137 -9.00 -0.39 12.39
C GLY A 137 -7.96 -1.09 11.50
N ARG A 138 -7.13 -0.33 10.76
CA ARG A 138 -6.03 -0.86 9.93
C ARG A 138 -4.69 -0.79 10.69
N PRO A 139 -3.69 -1.63 10.32
CA PRO A 139 -2.36 -1.55 10.90
C PRO A 139 -1.74 -0.17 10.70
N ARG A 140 -1.09 0.41 11.73
CA ARG A 140 -0.46 1.74 11.60
C ARG A 140 0.61 1.77 10.51
N VAL A 141 1.32 0.66 10.32
CA VAL A 141 2.33 0.52 9.26
C VAL A 141 1.71 0.59 7.85
N TYR A 142 0.43 0.22 7.71
CA TYR A 142 -0.28 0.42 6.44
C TYR A 142 -0.57 1.90 6.19
N ASP A 143 -0.91 2.65 7.24
CA ASP A 143 -1.12 4.10 7.13
C ASP A 143 0.19 4.83 6.78
N ILE A 144 1.30 4.48 7.44
CA ILE A 144 2.65 4.95 7.08
C ILE A 144 2.93 4.70 5.60
N ALA A 145 2.58 3.52 5.07
CA ALA A 145 2.74 3.20 3.66
C ALA A 145 1.82 4.03 2.74
N LEU A 146 0.57 4.28 3.13
CA LEU A 146 -0.35 5.15 2.39
C LEU A 146 0.16 6.59 2.32
N GLU A 147 0.62 7.13 3.44
CA GLU A 147 1.18 8.48 3.56
C GLU A 147 2.44 8.64 2.70
N THR A 148 3.33 7.64 2.73
CA THR A 148 4.53 7.60 1.86
C THR A 148 4.15 7.67 0.37
N VAL A 149 3.14 6.89 -0.04
CA VAL A 149 2.68 6.84 -1.43
C VAL A 149 1.95 8.13 -1.83
N ALA A 150 1.15 8.70 -0.93
CA ALA A 150 0.36 9.90 -1.21
C ALA A 150 1.22 11.16 -1.37
N HIS A 151 2.21 11.35 -0.49
CA HIS A 151 3.13 12.49 -0.52
C HIS A 151 4.29 12.33 -1.52
N GLY A 152 4.43 11.13 -2.11
CA GLY A 152 5.35 10.84 -3.21
C GLY A 152 4.69 10.75 -4.59
N ASP A 153 3.37 10.98 -4.72
CA ASP A 153 2.55 10.70 -5.92
C ASP A 153 2.89 9.35 -6.57
N GLY A 154 2.83 8.29 -5.76
CA GLY A 154 3.13 6.93 -6.19
C GLY A 154 4.62 6.59 -6.26
N ARG A 155 5.54 7.57 -6.18
CA ARG A 155 6.99 7.35 -6.14
C ARG A 155 7.44 7.23 -4.69
N PHE A 156 8.21 6.20 -4.38
CA PHE A 156 9.01 6.21 -3.16
C PHE A 156 10.45 5.78 -3.48
N ASP A 157 11.39 6.27 -2.70
CA ASP A 157 12.77 5.82 -2.66
C ASP A 157 13.12 5.41 -1.23
N THR A 158 14.12 4.54 -1.09
CA THR A 158 14.53 3.95 0.18
C THR A 158 15.12 4.97 1.14
N GLU A 159 15.75 6.03 0.63
CA GLU A 159 16.30 7.10 1.45
C GLU A 159 15.20 7.91 2.14
N SER A 160 14.24 8.43 1.38
CA SER A 160 13.12 9.22 1.91
C SER A 160 12.27 8.39 2.87
N LEU A 161 12.01 7.12 2.52
CA LEU A 161 11.32 6.18 3.42
C LEU A 161 12.12 5.93 4.71
N GLY A 162 13.44 5.76 4.61
CA GLY A 162 14.32 5.58 5.75
C GLY A 162 14.26 6.77 6.71
N ARG A 163 14.38 8.00 6.20
CA ARG A 163 14.26 9.23 7.00
C ARG A 163 12.89 9.37 7.64
N PHE A 164 11.82 9.08 6.89
CA PHE A 164 10.45 9.10 7.39
C PHE A 164 10.25 8.16 8.58
N VAL A 165 10.65 6.90 8.43
CA VAL A 165 10.48 5.88 9.46
C VAL A 165 11.39 6.13 10.65
N ALA A 166 12.64 6.57 10.42
CA ALA A 166 13.54 6.97 11.49
C ALA A 166 12.96 8.12 12.32
N ALA A 167 12.45 9.17 11.67
CA ALA A 167 11.83 10.31 12.34
C ALA A 167 10.54 9.91 13.08
N TYR A 168 9.71 9.06 12.49
CA TYR A 168 8.54 8.50 13.15
C TYR A 168 8.92 7.79 14.47
N GLN A 169 9.98 6.98 14.43
CA GLN A 169 10.45 6.22 15.60
C GLN A 169 11.03 7.08 16.72
N THR A 170 11.41 8.34 16.46
CA THR A 170 11.82 9.28 17.52
C THR A 170 10.70 9.63 18.49
N VAL A 171 9.44 9.53 18.03
CA VAL A 171 8.25 9.80 18.85
C VAL A 171 7.64 8.50 19.38
N THR A 172 7.56 7.47 18.56
CA THR A 172 7.04 6.16 18.98
C THR A 172 7.74 5.03 18.24
N ALA A 173 8.43 4.17 19.00
CA ALA A 173 9.11 3.00 18.44
C ALA A 173 8.13 2.07 17.71
N LEU A 174 8.55 1.64 16.52
CA LEU A 174 7.88 0.59 15.77
C LEU A 174 8.38 -0.77 16.28
N LYS A 175 7.49 -1.75 16.28
CA LYS A 175 7.87 -3.13 16.60
C LYS A 175 8.65 -3.76 15.44
N LEU A 176 9.49 -4.74 15.73
CA LEU A 176 10.17 -5.57 14.74
C LEU A 176 9.18 -6.10 13.69
N GLY A 177 8.07 -6.70 14.13
CA GLY A 177 7.03 -7.19 13.22
C GLY A 177 6.42 -6.12 12.32
N GLU A 178 6.39 -4.84 12.76
CA GLU A 178 5.92 -3.74 11.92
C GLU A 178 6.96 -3.31 10.90
N LEU A 179 8.24 -3.24 11.29
CA LEU A 179 9.31 -2.91 10.36
C LEU A 179 9.40 -3.96 9.24
N TRP A 180 9.29 -5.25 9.58
CA TRP A 180 9.23 -6.33 8.61
C TRP A 180 7.94 -6.33 7.75
N ALA A 181 6.90 -5.63 8.18
CA ALA A 181 5.67 -5.47 7.41
C ALA A 181 5.75 -4.31 6.39
N ILE A 182 6.69 -3.36 6.52
CA ILE A 182 6.84 -2.22 5.60
C ILE A 182 6.83 -2.64 4.11
N PRO A 183 7.58 -3.66 3.65
CA PRO A 183 7.64 -4.02 2.24
C PRO A 183 6.28 -4.44 1.69
N ILE A 184 5.54 -5.25 2.46
CA ILE A 184 4.21 -5.70 2.06
C ILE A 184 3.20 -4.56 2.12
N MET A 185 3.28 -3.68 3.13
CA MET A 185 2.36 -2.55 3.26
C MET A 185 2.53 -1.52 2.14
N LEU A 186 3.77 -1.19 1.76
CA LEU A 186 4.05 -0.33 0.60
C LEU A 186 3.52 -0.96 -0.69
N ARG A 187 3.71 -2.27 -0.88
CA ARG A 187 3.15 -2.99 -2.04
C ARG A 187 1.63 -2.85 -2.11
N LEU A 188 0.94 -3.03 -0.98
CA LEU A 188 -0.51 -2.84 -0.91
C LEU A 188 -0.93 -1.39 -1.21
N ALA A 189 -0.20 -0.40 -0.68
CA ALA A 189 -0.48 1.02 -0.89
C ALA A 189 -0.28 1.44 -2.36
N VAL A 190 0.78 0.96 -3.02
CA VAL A 190 1.02 1.24 -4.44
C VAL A 190 -0.03 0.55 -5.33
N ILE A 191 -0.43 -0.69 -5.02
CA ILE A 191 -1.53 -1.38 -5.73
C ILE A 191 -2.86 -0.64 -5.55
N GLU A 192 -3.12 -0.13 -4.34
CA GLU A 192 -4.29 0.71 -4.07
C GLU A 192 -4.27 1.99 -4.92
N ASN A 193 -3.13 2.67 -5.03
CA ASN A 193 -2.99 3.86 -5.88
C ASN A 193 -3.24 3.51 -7.36
N LEU A 194 -2.61 2.44 -7.87
CA LEU A 194 -2.82 1.97 -9.25
C LEU A 194 -4.29 1.68 -9.54
N ARG A 195 -5.01 1.05 -8.60
CA ARG A 195 -6.46 0.82 -8.75
C ARG A 195 -7.22 2.13 -8.88
N ARG A 196 -6.96 3.10 -7.99
CA ARG A 196 -7.65 4.40 -8.00
C ARG A 196 -7.40 5.15 -9.31
N VAL A 197 -6.14 5.20 -9.77
CA VAL A 197 -5.79 5.85 -11.04
C VAL A 197 -6.39 5.08 -12.22
N GLY A 198 -6.31 3.75 -12.23
CA GLY A 198 -6.86 2.90 -13.29
C GLY A 198 -8.37 3.05 -13.45
N LEU A 199 -9.13 3.08 -12.36
CA LEU A 199 -10.57 3.32 -12.40
C LEU A 199 -10.92 4.71 -12.92
N ARG A 200 -10.13 5.73 -12.59
CA ARG A 200 -10.30 7.08 -13.13
C ARG A 200 -10.03 7.12 -14.64
N ILE A 201 -8.97 6.45 -15.11
CA ILE A 201 -8.68 6.34 -16.55
C ILE A 201 -9.82 5.65 -17.30
N ALA A 202 -10.37 4.57 -16.73
CA ALA A 202 -11.52 3.87 -17.30
C ALA A 202 -12.78 4.76 -17.34
N ALA A 203 -13.04 5.54 -16.29
CA ALA A 203 -14.15 6.50 -16.25
C ALA A 203 -14.00 7.60 -17.31
N GLY A 204 -12.83 8.26 -17.38
CA GLY A 204 -12.56 9.28 -18.40
C GLY A 204 -12.62 8.70 -19.82
N ARG A 205 -12.28 7.42 -20.01
CA ARG A 205 -12.45 6.74 -21.30
C ARG A 205 -13.92 6.56 -21.66
N ALA A 206 -14.77 6.16 -20.71
CA ALA A 206 -16.20 6.03 -20.96
C ALA A 206 -16.82 7.37 -21.39
N GLU A 207 -16.39 8.48 -20.77
CA GLU A 207 -16.80 9.84 -21.13
C GLU A 207 -16.33 10.24 -22.54
N ARG A 208 -15.07 9.99 -22.89
CA ARG A 208 -14.54 10.25 -24.25
C ARG A 208 -15.23 9.41 -25.32
N ASN A 209 -15.59 8.17 -25.01
CA ASN A 209 -16.33 7.30 -25.92
C ASN A 209 -17.75 7.83 -26.16
N LEU A 210 -18.41 8.34 -25.12
CA LEU A 210 -19.72 8.99 -25.25
C LEU A 210 -19.62 10.27 -26.11
N ALA A 211 -18.60 11.10 -25.88
CA ALA A 211 -18.33 12.30 -26.69
C ALA A 211 -18.06 11.93 -28.15
N THR A 212 -17.25 10.90 -28.39
CA THR A 212 -16.95 10.37 -29.74
C THR A 212 -18.23 9.96 -30.45
N MET A 213 -19.11 9.19 -29.79
CA MET A 213 -20.39 8.76 -30.37
C MET A 213 -21.26 9.95 -30.79
N TRP A 214 -21.38 10.98 -29.96
CA TRP A 214 -22.16 12.17 -30.29
C TRP A 214 -21.51 13.00 -31.40
N ALA A 215 -20.19 13.20 -31.33
CA ALA A 215 -19.45 13.91 -32.36
C ALA A 215 -19.59 13.24 -33.73
N ASP A 216 -19.45 11.91 -33.80
CA ASP A 216 -19.55 11.16 -35.04
C ASP A 216 -20.97 11.26 -35.63
N ARG A 217 -22.01 11.13 -34.80
CA ARG A 217 -23.40 11.35 -35.24
C ARG A 217 -23.64 12.76 -35.75
N MET A 218 -23.09 13.77 -35.08
CA MET A 218 -23.22 15.18 -35.50
C MET A 218 -22.49 15.44 -36.81
N MET A 219 -21.27 14.94 -36.96
CA MET A 219 -20.47 15.08 -38.19
C MET A 219 -21.14 14.37 -39.38
N ASP A 220 -21.61 13.13 -39.19
CA ASP A 220 -22.33 12.38 -40.23
C ASP A 220 -23.62 13.09 -40.66
N THR A 221 -24.37 13.63 -39.69
CA THR A 221 -25.61 14.37 -39.96
C THR A 221 -25.31 15.69 -40.66
N ALA A 222 -24.33 16.45 -40.19
CA ALA A 222 -23.90 17.70 -40.83
C ALA A 222 -23.42 17.49 -42.27
N ALA A 223 -22.81 16.34 -42.58
CA ALA A 223 -22.37 16.02 -43.93
C ALA A 223 -23.52 15.60 -44.87
N ARG A 224 -24.54 14.90 -44.34
CA ARG A 224 -25.64 14.34 -45.16
C ARG A 224 -26.86 15.24 -45.24
N ASP A 225 -27.29 15.79 -44.11
CA ASP A 225 -28.45 16.66 -43.98
C ASP A 225 -28.26 17.64 -42.81
N PRO A 226 -27.66 18.82 -43.06
CA PRO A 226 -27.42 19.82 -42.01
C PRO A 226 -28.67 20.26 -41.24
N LYS A 227 -29.87 20.16 -41.85
CA LYS A 227 -31.11 20.62 -41.22
C LYS A 227 -31.54 19.73 -40.06
N THR A 228 -31.23 18.44 -40.11
CA THR A 228 -31.56 17.49 -39.03
C THR A 228 -30.55 17.50 -37.88
N LEU A 229 -29.44 18.24 -37.99
CA LEU A 229 -28.44 18.36 -36.91
C LEU A 229 -29.07 18.87 -35.60
N ILE A 230 -30.05 19.76 -35.68
CA ILE A 230 -30.73 20.29 -34.49
C ILE A 230 -31.46 19.21 -33.69
N LEU A 231 -31.97 18.16 -34.36
CA LEU A 231 -32.60 17.02 -33.70
C LEU A 231 -31.58 16.18 -32.94
N VAL A 232 -30.37 16.00 -33.51
CA VAL A 232 -29.27 15.29 -32.86
C VAL A 232 -28.79 16.03 -31.61
N ILE A 233 -28.67 17.36 -31.68
CA ILE A 233 -28.35 18.20 -30.50
C ILE A 233 -29.45 18.04 -29.44
N ALA A 234 -30.72 18.09 -29.83
CA ALA A 234 -31.85 17.91 -28.92
C ALA A 234 -31.91 16.50 -28.31
N ASP A 235 -31.56 15.44 -29.06
CA ASP A 235 -31.42 14.08 -28.53
C ASP A 235 -30.28 14.00 -27.50
N MET A 236 -29.14 14.64 -27.79
CA MET A 236 -28.02 14.72 -26.86
C MET A 236 -28.42 15.44 -25.58
N ALA A 237 -29.01 16.63 -25.68
CA ALA A 237 -29.50 17.40 -24.55
C ALA A 237 -30.46 16.58 -23.67
N ARG A 238 -31.42 15.87 -24.30
CA ARG A 238 -32.36 14.98 -23.59
C ARG A 238 -31.70 13.79 -22.92
N SER A 239 -30.58 13.29 -23.46
CA SER A 239 -29.83 12.20 -22.83
C SER A 239 -29.07 12.63 -21.56
N ALA A 240 -28.97 13.95 -21.33
CA ALA A 240 -28.28 14.55 -20.18
C ALA A 240 -26.89 13.94 -19.94
N PRO A 241 -25.96 14.06 -20.92
CA PRO A 241 -24.61 13.53 -20.76
C PRO A 241 -23.90 14.23 -19.59
N PRO A 242 -23.01 13.52 -18.87
CA PRO A 242 -22.19 14.16 -17.85
C PRO A 242 -21.22 15.13 -18.54
N LEU A 243 -21.43 16.44 -18.34
CA LEU A 243 -20.58 17.52 -18.89
C LEU A 243 -19.26 17.64 -18.10
N LEU A 244 -18.53 16.53 -18.02
CA LEU A 244 -17.24 16.40 -17.34
C LEU A 244 -16.10 16.77 -18.28
N SER A 245 -14.90 17.00 -17.73
CA SER A 245 -13.72 17.47 -18.47
C SER A 245 -13.40 16.60 -19.70
N ALA A 246 -13.43 15.27 -19.54
CA ALA A 246 -13.06 14.35 -20.61
C ALA A 246 -14.10 14.32 -21.74
N PHE A 247 -15.39 14.44 -21.41
CA PHE A 247 -16.47 14.54 -22.39
C PHE A 247 -16.38 15.84 -23.19
N VAL A 248 -16.32 16.98 -22.48
CA VAL A 248 -16.29 18.32 -23.11
C VAL A 248 -15.04 18.49 -23.96
N ALA A 249 -13.87 18.10 -23.46
CA ALA A 249 -12.62 18.22 -24.19
C ALA A 249 -12.61 17.40 -25.49
N GLU A 250 -13.08 16.15 -25.45
CA GLU A 250 -13.12 15.30 -26.64
C GLU A 250 -14.16 15.78 -27.65
N LEU A 251 -15.32 16.25 -27.18
CA LEU A 251 -16.37 16.78 -28.06
C LEU A 251 -15.92 18.09 -28.73
N ALA A 252 -15.36 19.02 -27.95
CA ALA A 252 -14.79 20.27 -28.46
C ALA A 252 -13.69 19.99 -29.49
N ARG A 253 -12.72 19.13 -29.16
CA ARG A 253 -11.61 18.75 -30.05
C ARG A 253 -12.07 18.17 -31.37
N ARG A 254 -13.17 17.41 -31.40
CA ARG A 254 -13.70 16.80 -32.64
C ARG A 254 -14.50 17.77 -33.49
N LEU A 255 -15.29 18.65 -32.88
CA LEU A 255 -16.20 19.55 -33.59
C LEU A 255 -15.55 20.87 -34.01
N GLN A 256 -14.57 21.36 -33.25
CA GLN A 256 -13.92 22.65 -33.49
C GLN A 256 -13.20 22.65 -34.86
N GLY A 257 -13.42 23.71 -35.65
CA GLY A 257 -12.80 23.88 -36.97
C GLY A 257 -13.39 23.02 -38.10
N ARG A 258 -14.49 22.29 -37.87
CA ARG A 258 -15.11 21.39 -38.88
C ARG A 258 -16.25 22.04 -39.70
N GLY A 259 -16.50 23.33 -39.52
CA GLY A 259 -17.46 24.10 -40.32
C GLY A 259 -18.57 24.77 -39.48
N PRO A 260 -19.31 25.73 -40.07
CA PRO A 260 -20.25 26.58 -39.34
C PRO A 260 -21.45 25.81 -38.76
N ALA A 261 -21.89 24.72 -39.41
CA ALA A 261 -22.98 23.89 -38.91
C ALA A 261 -22.67 23.27 -37.53
N LEU A 262 -21.40 22.98 -37.25
CA LEU A 262 -20.95 22.37 -36.01
C LEU A 262 -20.61 23.39 -34.92
N ALA A 263 -20.84 24.69 -35.17
CA ALA A 263 -20.79 25.71 -34.13
C ALA A 263 -21.96 25.58 -33.15
N LEU A 264 -23.15 25.19 -33.62
CA LEU A 264 -24.37 25.10 -32.81
C LEU A 264 -24.25 24.14 -31.61
N PRO A 265 -23.74 22.89 -31.76
CA PRO A 265 -23.49 22.03 -30.62
C PRO A 265 -22.50 22.63 -29.60
N LEU A 266 -21.46 23.32 -30.07
CA LEU A 266 -20.47 23.96 -29.20
C LEU A 266 -21.09 25.12 -28.42
N THR A 267 -21.89 25.96 -29.07
CA THR A 267 -22.62 27.04 -28.40
C THR A 267 -23.60 26.50 -27.36
N TRP A 268 -24.26 25.37 -27.64
CA TRP A 268 -25.13 24.73 -26.65
C TRP A 268 -24.36 24.26 -25.41
N ILE A 269 -23.19 23.64 -25.59
CA ILE A 269 -22.33 23.22 -24.46
C ILE A 269 -21.85 24.45 -23.68
N GLU A 270 -21.38 25.49 -24.37
CA GLU A 270 -20.94 26.74 -23.76
C GLU A 270 -22.04 27.35 -22.89
N GLN A 271 -23.28 27.37 -23.39
CA GLN A 271 -24.44 27.85 -22.65
C GLN A 271 -24.69 27.00 -21.39
N GLN A 272 -24.65 25.67 -21.50
CA GLN A 272 -24.84 24.79 -20.34
C GLN A 272 -23.72 24.93 -19.30
N LEU A 273 -22.48 25.12 -19.73
CA LEU A 273 -21.34 25.32 -18.81
C LEU A 273 -21.42 26.68 -18.11
N SER A 274 -21.92 27.71 -18.82
CA SER A 274 -22.08 29.05 -18.26
C SER A 274 -23.06 29.09 -17.07
N GLU A 275 -24.04 28.19 -17.02
CA GLU A 275 -24.96 28.05 -15.88
C GLU A 275 -24.21 27.69 -14.58
N SER A 276 -23.05 27.05 -14.70
CA SER A 276 -22.17 26.66 -13.58
C SER A 276 -20.89 27.52 -13.52
N GLY A 277 -20.79 28.60 -14.31
CA GLY A 277 -19.62 29.47 -14.36
C GLY A 277 -18.35 28.83 -14.94
N LEU A 278 -18.48 27.76 -15.73
CA LEU A 278 -17.38 27.07 -16.38
C LEU A 278 -17.32 27.42 -17.88
N THR A 279 -16.15 27.27 -18.50
CA THR A 279 -15.97 27.39 -19.96
C THR A 279 -15.40 26.12 -20.58
N ILE A 280 -15.54 25.98 -21.90
CA ILE A 280 -14.91 24.87 -22.64
C ILE A 280 -13.39 24.89 -22.47
N GLU A 281 -12.74 26.06 -22.55
CA GLU A 281 -11.28 26.16 -22.41
C GLU A 281 -10.80 25.68 -21.04
N GLN A 282 -11.51 26.05 -19.96
CA GLN A 282 -11.18 25.61 -18.61
C GLN A 282 -11.26 24.08 -18.48
N LEU A 283 -12.32 23.46 -19.03
CA LEU A 283 -12.48 22.01 -18.99
C LEU A 283 -11.46 21.28 -19.87
N VAL A 284 -11.09 21.84 -21.03
CA VAL A 284 -10.00 21.32 -21.87
C VAL A 284 -8.66 21.39 -21.14
N GLN A 285 -8.35 22.51 -20.49
CA GLN A 285 -7.12 22.68 -19.71
C GLN A 285 -7.08 21.70 -18.53
N SER A 286 -8.20 21.58 -17.79
CA SER A 286 -8.34 20.64 -16.68
C SER A 286 -8.14 19.19 -17.14
N GLU A 287 -8.69 18.79 -18.29
CA GLU A 287 -8.51 17.45 -18.84
C GLU A 287 -7.04 17.16 -19.18
N ASN A 288 -6.35 18.12 -19.82
CA ASN A 288 -4.94 17.95 -20.17
C ASN A 288 -4.06 17.83 -18.91
N GLN A 289 -4.30 18.65 -17.89
CA GLN A 289 -3.61 18.56 -16.60
C GLN A 289 -3.87 17.22 -15.91
N GLN A 290 -5.12 16.75 -15.95
CA GLN A 290 -5.50 15.48 -15.36
C GLN A 290 -4.81 14.30 -16.06
N GLN A 291 -4.80 14.27 -17.40
CA GLN A 291 -4.12 13.20 -18.15
C GLN A 291 -2.61 13.18 -17.88
N ALA A 292 -1.97 14.35 -17.82
CA ALA A 292 -0.55 14.45 -17.48
C ALA A 292 -0.27 13.93 -16.06
N ALA A 293 -1.08 14.33 -15.07
CA ALA A 293 -0.95 13.84 -13.70
C ALA A 293 -1.18 12.33 -13.60
N ASP A 294 -2.10 11.78 -14.38
CA ASP A 294 -2.40 10.34 -14.40
C ASP A 294 -1.26 9.54 -14.98
N GLN A 295 -0.64 10.04 -16.05
CA GLN A 295 0.53 9.43 -16.66
C GLN A 295 1.71 9.39 -15.68
N VAL A 296 1.99 10.51 -15.00
CA VAL A 296 3.06 10.58 -14.01
C VAL A 296 2.79 9.62 -12.84
N SER A 297 1.59 9.64 -12.28
CA SER A 297 1.24 8.81 -11.11
C SER A 297 1.31 7.30 -11.41
N ILE A 298 0.91 6.87 -12.61
CA ILE A 298 1.09 5.46 -13.02
C ILE A 298 2.57 5.16 -13.21
N SER A 299 3.31 6.00 -13.93
CA SER A 299 4.74 5.79 -14.17
C SER A 299 5.50 5.65 -12.84
N ASN A 300 5.24 6.55 -11.90
CA ASN A 300 5.78 6.53 -10.55
C ASN A 300 5.40 5.26 -9.78
N SER A 301 4.12 4.87 -9.81
CA SER A 301 3.64 3.65 -9.12
C SER A 301 4.30 2.38 -9.69
N ILE A 302 4.46 2.29 -11.01
CA ILE A 302 5.17 1.19 -11.67
C ILE A 302 6.67 1.19 -11.30
N GLY A 303 7.30 2.37 -11.29
CA GLY A 303 8.69 2.53 -10.82
C GLY A 303 8.87 2.05 -9.38
N SER A 304 7.97 2.46 -8.49
CA SER A 304 7.94 2.04 -7.09
C SER A 304 7.78 0.53 -6.93
N LEU A 305 6.94 -0.14 -7.74
CA LEU A 305 6.85 -1.61 -7.71
C LEU A 305 8.18 -2.29 -8.08
N ARG A 306 8.95 -1.72 -9.01
CA ARG A 306 10.29 -2.23 -9.35
C ARG A 306 11.27 -2.00 -8.20
N VAL A 307 11.27 -0.81 -7.59
CA VAL A 307 12.08 -0.50 -6.40
C VAL A 307 11.76 -1.46 -5.25
N LEU A 308 10.48 -1.75 -5.00
CA LEU A 308 10.05 -2.72 -3.98
C LEU A 308 10.65 -4.11 -4.19
N GLY A 309 10.74 -4.55 -5.45
CA GLY A 309 11.29 -5.85 -5.81
C GLY A 309 12.81 -5.93 -5.76
N ALA A 310 13.50 -4.81 -6.00
CA ALA A 310 14.97 -4.75 -6.06
C ALA A 310 15.64 -4.42 -4.72
N THR A 311 14.90 -3.87 -3.76
CA THR A 311 15.45 -3.43 -2.45
C THR A 311 15.79 -4.63 -1.56
N ASP A 312 16.99 -4.65 -0.95
CA ASP A 312 17.29 -5.59 0.15
C ASP A 312 16.63 -5.11 1.45
N TRP A 313 15.43 -5.62 1.69
CA TRP A 313 14.65 -5.27 2.87
C TRP A 313 15.30 -5.69 4.18
N ARG A 314 16.26 -6.64 4.16
CA ARG A 314 16.98 -7.05 5.37
C ARG A 314 17.91 -5.95 5.83
N GLU A 315 18.72 -5.42 4.91
CA GLU A 315 19.62 -4.29 5.18
C GLU A 315 18.82 -3.06 5.59
N PHE A 316 17.73 -2.76 4.85
CA PHE A 316 16.87 -1.64 5.17
C PHE A 316 16.30 -1.72 6.60
N VAL A 317 15.70 -2.86 6.98
CA VAL A 317 15.10 -3.03 8.31
C VAL A 317 16.16 -3.01 9.42
N GLU A 318 17.31 -3.64 9.22
CA GLU A 318 18.42 -3.61 10.19
C GLU A 318 18.95 -2.18 10.41
N SER A 319 19.00 -1.36 9.36
CA SER A 319 19.50 0.01 9.44
C SER A 319 18.59 0.95 10.27
N ILE A 320 17.28 0.73 10.25
CA ILE A 320 16.29 1.59 10.93
C ILE A 320 15.73 1.00 12.23
N SER A 321 15.99 -0.28 12.51
CA SER A 321 15.45 -0.96 13.69
C SER A 321 16.14 -0.49 14.96
N VAL A 322 15.37 0.15 15.85
CA VAL A 322 15.89 0.58 17.18
C VAL A 322 16.43 -0.62 17.97
N VAL A 323 15.77 -1.78 17.85
CA VAL A 323 16.23 -3.02 18.51
C VAL A 323 17.56 -3.48 17.93
N GLU A 324 17.72 -3.50 16.60
CA GLU A 324 18.98 -3.88 15.95
C GLU A 324 20.12 -2.95 16.37
N GLN A 325 19.89 -1.63 16.28
CA GLN A 325 20.88 -0.63 16.66
C GLN A 325 21.28 -0.74 18.13
N THR A 326 20.34 -1.14 19.01
CA THR A 326 20.65 -1.40 20.42
C THR A 326 21.50 -2.66 20.58
N LEU A 327 21.16 -3.76 19.93
CA LEU A 327 21.91 -5.03 20.03
C LEU A 327 23.33 -4.92 19.43
N LEU A 328 23.55 -4.03 18.47
CA LEU A 328 24.88 -3.72 17.94
C LEU A 328 25.84 -3.13 18.99
N ALA A 329 25.34 -2.60 20.10
CA ALA A 329 26.15 -2.13 21.22
C ALA A 329 26.67 -3.26 22.14
N ASP A 330 26.65 -4.51 21.66
CA ASP A 330 27.28 -5.68 22.28
C ASP A 330 28.77 -5.40 22.63
N PRO A 331 29.22 -5.65 23.86
CA PRO A 331 30.55 -5.24 24.34
C PRO A 331 31.73 -5.67 23.47
N ASP A 332 31.68 -6.91 22.96
CA ASP A 332 32.75 -7.49 22.15
C ASP A 332 32.49 -7.36 20.63
N GLY A 333 31.42 -6.64 20.24
CA GLY A 333 31.00 -6.43 18.85
C GLY A 333 30.79 -7.74 18.08
N VAL A 334 30.49 -8.84 18.78
CA VAL A 334 30.31 -10.16 18.15
C VAL A 334 28.98 -10.17 17.42
N TYR A 335 27.93 -9.61 18.03
CA TYR A 335 26.59 -9.53 17.43
C TYR A 335 26.61 -8.99 15.99
N GLY A 336 27.25 -7.84 15.75
CA GLY A 336 27.31 -7.23 14.42
C GLY A 336 28.09 -8.02 13.37
N ARG A 337 28.94 -8.97 13.79
CA ARG A 337 29.70 -9.86 12.88
C ARG A 337 29.00 -11.19 12.61
N MET A 338 27.87 -11.44 13.26
CA MET A 338 27.09 -12.67 13.06
C MET A 338 26.33 -12.64 11.74
N ASP A 339 26.08 -13.84 11.21
CA ASP A 339 25.21 -14.00 10.05
C ASP A 339 23.78 -13.55 10.37
N PHE A 340 23.04 -13.22 9.31
CA PHE A 340 21.68 -12.70 9.42
C PHE A 340 20.74 -13.64 10.20
N ALA A 341 20.84 -14.97 10.00
CA ALA A 341 19.92 -15.90 10.65
C ALA A 341 20.15 -15.97 12.16
N THR A 342 21.41 -15.88 12.59
CA THR A 342 21.74 -15.79 14.02
C THR A 342 21.25 -14.48 14.64
N ARG A 343 21.46 -13.34 13.98
CA ARG A 343 20.94 -12.04 14.46
C ARG A 343 19.41 -12.04 14.52
N ASP A 344 18.77 -12.64 13.52
CA ASP A 344 17.32 -12.78 13.44
C ASP A 344 16.74 -13.62 14.59
N ARG A 345 17.43 -14.68 14.99
CA ARG A 345 17.05 -15.47 16.16
C ARG A 345 17.04 -14.62 17.44
N TYR A 346 17.96 -13.68 17.60
CA TYR A 346 18.03 -12.81 18.78
C TYR A 346 16.93 -11.74 18.75
N ARG A 347 16.60 -11.22 17.56
CA ARG A 347 15.45 -10.34 17.35
C ARG A 347 14.13 -11.04 17.70
N HIS A 348 13.92 -12.27 17.23
CA HIS A 348 12.76 -13.08 17.59
C HIS A 348 12.68 -13.37 19.10
N ALA A 349 13.82 -13.66 19.74
CA ALA A 349 13.85 -13.83 21.20
C ALA A 349 13.44 -12.55 21.93
N THR A 350 13.90 -11.40 21.46
CA THR A 350 13.53 -10.07 22.00
C THR A 350 12.02 -9.82 21.85
N GLU A 351 11.46 -10.08 20.66
CA GLU A 351 10.02 -9.96 20.39
C GLU A 351 9.19 -10.88 21.30
N GLU A 352 9.59 -12.15 21.45
CA GLU A 352 8.88 -13.12 22.27
C GLU A 352 8.88 -12.76 23.76
N ILE A 353 10.01 -12.25 24.27
CA ILE A 353 10.11 -11.76 25.65
C ILE A 353 9.21 -10.52 25.83
N ALA A 354 9.30 -9.55 24.91
CA ALA A 354 8.50 -8.32 24.97
C ALA A 354 7.00 -8.62 24.91
N LYS A 355 6.56 -9.47 23.96
CA LYS A 355 5.16 -9.88 23.79
C LYS A 355 4.62 -10.60 25.02
N ARG A 356 5.41 -11.49 25.61
CA ARG A 356 5.05 -12.28 26.78
C ARG A 356 4.85 -11.42 28.02
N TYR A 357 5.73 -10.47 28.26
CA TYR A 357 5.71 -9.63 29.46
C TYR A 357 5.05 -8.26 29.24
N ARG A 358 4.53 -8.00 28.02
CA ARG A 358 3.90 -6.74 27.60
C ARG A 358 4.82 -5.53 27.78
N LEU A 359 6.10 -5.72 27.47
CA LEU A 359 7.15 -4.69 27.51
C LEU A 359 7.42 -4.14 26.11
N ALA A 360 8.15 -3.03 26.03
CA ALA A 360 8.63 -2.50 24.76
C ALA A 360 9.85 -3.32 24.28
N GLU A 361 9.88 -3.69 23.00
CA GLU A 361 11.01 -4.45 22.43
C GLU A 361 12.38 -3.75 22.59
N PRO A 362 12.50 -2.41 22.39
CA PRO A 362 13.75 -1.70 22.64
C PRO A 362 14.22 -1.78 24.10
N GLU A 363 13.29 -1.88 25.05
CA GLU A 363 13.64 -1.98 26.48
C GLU A 363 14.28 -3.33 26.81
N VAL A 364 13.75 -4.42 26.26
CA VAL A 364 14.32 -5.77 26.39
C VAL A 364 15.73 -5.82 25.79
N ALA A 365 15.91 -5.26 24.59
CA ALA A 365 17.21 -5.20 23.93
C ALA A 365 18.23 -4.41 24.76
N ARG A 366 17.84 -3.23 25.26
CA ARG A 366 18.70 -2.39 26.11
C ARG A 366 19.13 -3.13 27.38
N LYS A 367 18.20 -3.81 28.06
CA LYS A 367 18.51 -4.58 29.28
C LYS A 367 19.44 -5.75 29.02
N ALA A 368 19.29 -6.44 27.89
CA ALA A 368 20.22 -7.51 27.50
C ALA A 368 21.65 -6.96 27.29
N VAL A 369 21.78 -5.80 26.64
CA VAL A 369 23.07 -5.12 26.42
C VAL A 369 23.68 -4.63 27.74
N GLU A 370 22.89 -4.02 28.63
CA GLU A 370 23.36 -3.59 29.96
C GLU A 370 23.93 -4.77 30.77
N LEU A 371 23.27 -5.92 30.74
CA LEU A 371 23.76 -7.13 31.40
C LEU A 371 25.04 -7.68 30.76
N ALA A 372 25.15 -7.61 29.43
CA ALA A 372 26.38 -7.97 28.72
C ALA A 372 27.56 -7.08 29.12
N HIS A 373 27.36 -5.77 29.22
CA HIS A 373 28.37 -4.83 29.73
C HIS A 373 28.74 -5.11 31.19
N ALA A 374 27.76 -5.42 32.04
CA ALA A 374 28.02 -5.78 33.44
C ALA A 374 28.82 -7.09 33.55
N GLY A 375 28.50 -8.10 32.75
CA GLY A 375 29.28 -9.34 32.65
C GLY A 375 30.70 -9.09 32.16
N ALA A 376 30.88 -8.22 31.17
CA ALA A 376 32.19 -7.80 30.69
C ALA A 376 33.05 -7.11 31.76
N ALA A 377 32.44 -6.30 32.63
CA ALA A 377 33.12 -5.65 33.75
C ALA A 377 33.52 -6.67 34.84
N ILE A 378 32.66 -7.64 35.16
CA ILE A 378 32.94 -8.69 36.15
C ILE A 378 34.07 -9.62 35.68
N ASP A 379 34.07 -9.99 34.40
CA ASP A 379 35.13 -10.82 33.82
C ASP A 379 36.47 -10.10 33.79
N ALA A 380 36.47 -8.79 33.48
CA ALA A 380 37.67 -7.96 33.53
C ALA A 380 38.25 -7.84 34.96
N ALA A 381 37.40 -7.97 35.98
CA ALA A 381 37.81 -8.01 37.39
C ALA A 381 38.33 -9.38 37.86
N GLY A 382 38.44 -10.38 36.96
CA GLY A 382 39.13 -11.66 37.22
C GLY A 382 38.33 -12.69 38.02
N ALA A 383 37.03 -12.50 38.21
CA ALA A 383 36.24 -13.32 39.14
C ALA A 383 35.79 -14.69 38.57
N ARG A 384 35.65 -14.84 37.25
CA ARG A 384 35.42 -16.11 36.51
C ARG A 384 35.33 -15.80 35.01
N PRO A 385 36.27 -16.23 34.14
CA PRO A 385 36.19 -15.96 32.71
C PRO A 385 35.17 -16.91 32.04
N ASP A 386 33.87 -16.60 32.14
CA ASP A 386 32.87 -17.17 31.24
C ASP A 386 32.53 -16.11 30.19
N GLY A 387 33.36 -16.03 29.14
CA GLY A 387 33.23 -15.02 28.08
C GLY A 387 31.86 -14.97 27.39
N ARG A 388 30.97 -15.94 27.66
CA ARG A 388 29.56 -15.92 27.25
C ARG A 388 28.76 -14.82 27.96
N ALA A 389 29.07 -14.50 29.22
CA ALA A 389 28.38 -13.46 29.98
C ALA A 389 28.61 -12.03 29.44
N ARG A 390 29.59 -11.88 28.53
CA ARG A 390 29.93 -10.63 27.85
C ARG A 390 29.11 -10.38 26.58
N HIS A 391 28.27 -11.35 26.19
CA HIS A 391 27.56 -11.32 24.92
C HIS A 391 26.04 -11.26 25.10
N VAL A 392 25.35 -10.45 24.30
CA VAL A 392 23.88 -10.29 24.34
C VAL A 392 23.12 -11.60 24.15
N GLY A 393 23.62 -12.52 23.31
CA GLY A 393 22.99 -13.81 23.07
C GLY A 393 22.84 -14.67 24.33
N HIS A 394 23.77 -14.53 25.29
CA HIS A 394 23.69 -15.27 26.55
C HIS A 394 22.43 -14.93 27.35
N TYR A 395 22.03 -13.66 27.36
CA TYR A 395 20.88 -13.15 28.09
C TYR A 395 19.56 -13.33 27.34
N LEU A 396 19.59 -13.33 26.01
CA LEU A 396 18.38 -13.46 25.19
C LEU A 396 17.93 -14.91 24.98
N ILE A 397 18.87 -15.84 24.78
CA ILE A 397 18.53 -17.22 24.36
C ILE A 397 19.12 -18.32 25.25
N ASP A 398 20.06 -18.01 26.13
CA ASP A 398 20.81 -19.01 26.91
C ASP A 398 20.62 -18.81 28.43
N ARG A 399 21.57 -19.27 29.24
CA ARG A 399 21.54 -19.29 30.71
C ARG A 399 21.43 -17.93 31.38
N GLY A 400 21.63 -16.82 30.67
CA GLY A 400 21.47 -15.45 31.16
C GLY A 400 20.02 -14.97 31.21
N LEU A 401 19.07 -15.72 30.64
CA LEU A 401 17.66 -15.32 30.56
C LEU A 401 17.00 -15.06 31.93
N PRO A 402 17.24 -15.84 33.00
CA PRO A 402 16.69 -15.52 34.32
C PRO A 402 17.17 -14.17 34.87
N GLN A 403 18.43 -13.81 34.62
CA GLN A 403 19.00 -12.52 35.01
C GLN A 403 18.34 -11.38 34.24
N LEU A 404 18.08 -11.58 32.94
CA LEU A 404 17.32 -10.63 32.12
C LEU A 404 15.89 -10.46 32.63
N GLU A 405 15.19 -11.56 32.94
CA GLU A 405 13.83 -11.53 33.50
C GLU A 405 13.81 -10.81 34.87
N ALA A 406 14.81 -11.03 35.72
CA ALA A 406 14.93 -10.31 36.98
C ALA A 406 15.21 -8.82 36.77
N ALA A 407 16.08 -8.45 35.81
CA ALA A 407 16.40 -7.07 35.48
C ALA A 407 15.24 -6.30 34.84
N LEU A 408 14.28 -7.01 34.24
CA LEU A 408 13.03 -6.47 33.69
C LEU A 408 11.90 -6.41 34.73
N ASP A 409 12.13 -6.85 35.98
CA ASP A 409 11.15 -6.92 37.07
C ASP A 409 9.87 -7.70 36.69
N VAL A 410 10.03 -8.78 35.92
CA VAL A 410 8.89 -9.59 35.44
C VAL A 410 8.66 -10.83 36.30
N ARG A 411 7.38 -11.14 36.57
CA ARG A 411 6.99 -12.36 37.29
C ARG A 411 6.99 -13.56 36.35
N VAL A 412 7.95 -14.46 36.54
CA VAL A 412 8.03 -15.71 35.81
C VAL A 412 7.06 -16.74 36.41
N SER A 413 6.26 -17.39 35.55
CA SER A 413 5.40 -18.50 36.00
C SER A 413 6.25 -19.67 36.54
N GLY A 414 5.94 -20.16 37.75
CA GLY A 414 6.70 -21.23 38.42
C GLY A 414 6.82 -22.52 37.61
N PHE A 415 5.83 -22.82 36.76
CA PHE A 415 5.87 -23.96 35.84
C PHE A 415 7.02 -23.86 34.81
N ARG A 416 7.35 -22.64 34.35
CA ARG A 416 8.48 -22.42 33.44
C ARG A 416 9.82 -22.44 34.14
N ALA A 417 9.89 -21.98 35.39
CA ALA A 417 11.08 -22.15 36.20
C ALA A 417 11.39 -23.65 36.37
N LEU A 418 10.36 -24.47 36.59
CA LEU A 418 10.46 -25.93 36.72
C LEU A 418 10.85 -26.60 35.39
N LEU A 419 10.21 -26.24 34.27
CA LEU A 419 10.59 -26.74 32.93
C LEU A 419 12.04 -26.39 32.55
N ARG A 420 12.52 -25.19 32.91
CA ARG A 420 13.91 -24.79 32.67
C ARG A 420 14.89 -25.55 33.56
N ALA A 421 14.57 -25.74 34.84
CA ALA A 421 15.37 -26.56 35.74
C ALA A 421 15.47 -28.01 35.23
N ALA A 422 14.37 -28.55 34.71
CA ALA A 422 14.34 -29.85 34.06
C ALA A 422 15.25 -29.88 32.80
N ALA A 423 15.17 -28.87 31.93
CA ALA A 423 16.01 -28.77 30.73
C ALA A 423 17.52 -28.59 31.01
N GLN A 424 17.91 -28.20 32.23
CA GLN A 424 19.32 -28.16 32.64
C GLN A 424 19.91 -29.55 32.93
N PHE A 425 19.07 -30.58 33.10
CA PHE A 425 19.49 -31.96 33.34
C PHE A 425 18.89 -32.94 32.32
N PRO A 426 19.12 -32.75 31.01
CA PRO A 426 18.50 -33.58 29.96
C PRO A 426 18.88 -35.05 30.08
N LEU A 427 20.10 -35.33 30.55
CA LEU A 427 20.59 -36.69 30.78
C LEU A 427 19.84 -37.40 31.94
N LEU A 428 19.55 -36.69 33.04
CA LEU A 428 18.79 -37.28 34.16
C LEU A 428 17.34 -37.56 33.80
N ILE A 429 16.74 -36.70 32.97
CA ILE A 429 15.37 -36.93 32.47
C ILE A 429 15.34 -38.09 31.50
N TYR A 430 16.32 -38.17 30.59
CA TYR A 430 16.42 -39.26 29.63
C TYR A 430 16.68 -40.61 30.32
N LEU A 431 17.63 -40.66 31.26
CA LEU A 431 17.91 -41.84 32.07
C LEU A 431 16.73 -42.20 32.99
N GLY A 432 16.08 -41.21 33.59
CA GLY A 432 14.89 -41.41 34.41
C GLY A 432 13.72 -41.98 33.60
N ALA A 433 13.51 -41.51 32.37
CA ALA A 433 12.51 -42.06 31.46
C ALA A 433 12.84 -43.51 31.05
N ILE A 434 14.11 -43.81 30.78
CA ILE A 434 14.56 -45.19 30.51
C ILE A 434 14.27 -46.09 31.71
N VAL A 435 14.67 -45.68 32.92
CA VAL A 435 14.42 -46.46 34.15
C VAL A 435 12.92 -46.64 34.39
N LEU A 436 12.10 -45.60 34.17
CA LEU A 436 10.66 -45.68 34.35
C LEU A 436 10.04 -46.68 33.36
N ILE A 437 10.46 -46.65 32.10
CA ILE A 437 10.02 -47.61 31.08
C ILE A 437 10.50 -49.02 31.44
N SER A 438 11.74 -49.18 31.91
CA SER A 438 12.31 -50.47 32.32
C SER A 438 11.70 -51.07 33.59
N VAL A 439 11.04 -50.27 34.44
CA VAL A 439 10.34 -50.75 35.64
C VAL A 439 8.86 -51.07 35.33
N ILE A 440 8.31 -50.49 34.26
CA ILE A 440 6.92 -50.72 33.82
C ILE A 440 6.81 -51.91 32.85
N LEU A 441 7.88 -52.22 32.10
CA LEU A 441 8.07 -53.46 31.34
C LEU A 441 8.52 -54.60 32.26
#